data_AF-A0A8J3BRD4-F1
#
_entry.id   AF-A0A8J3BRD4-F1
#
_cell.length_a   1.000
_cell.length_b   1.000
_cell.length_c   1.000
_cell.angle_alpha   90.00
_cell.angle_beta   90.00
_cell.angle_gamma   90.00
#
_symmetry.space_group_name_H-M   'P 1'
#
loop_
_entity.id
_entity.type
_entity.pdbx_description
1 polymer ?
#
loop_
_entity_poly.entity_id
_entity_poly.type
_entity_poly.pdbx_seq_one_letter_code
_entity_poly.pdbx_strand_id
1 'polypeptide(L)'
;MTTTTAHPPREPATSADAAWLPAGAAPVTVRGYRLRGGLLYLGSGLAAAYRPVAEPALVDPALPVRRVRLDQETPAGDAAPAYADLTAGARAAYLEWLADDRSGPTAPAHLWLYLAGLERRVLHDLAGDPDGLADYQAIGAEVARLRREYGHLATFDAQAAAFEATVDGLAALADPHLHPPMMLGRLSPRLVAGLGRYLAAGQPLPAPWAYAWAVAAGHEAAGRDDFVARFEAVHPDGLAVPPPPRPLALTYRPVNPGFDDRTVTLRTPVPDVRSLEVPLVDLLGAAASTGPVRPPRLAGPAAAVNALLRLIVLAGADDELLELVSRHLYDLHALPAQVRGHVDDALTRFVAAAPDIGEVRARYATLDTDEQDAVARLLIATTSIEAVVEPEHAQLLAAAYDVLGPGEGYLCRRLRALEVAAVVDADSERADATATVLDEAMVAAALRDAAPQLTLLEDLLTP
;
A
#
# COMPACT_ATOMS: atom_id res chain seq x y z
N MET A 1 6.58 -48.48 24.10
CA MET A 1 7.24 -47.73 25.19
C MET A 1 8.70 -47.58 24.86
N THR A 2 9.09 -46.41 24.35
CA THR A 2 10.48 -46.01 24.13
C THR A 2 10.55 -44.52 24.47
N THR A 3 11.15 -44.27 25.63
CA THR A 3 11.47 -42.95 26.18
C THR A 3 12.60 -42.32 25.39
N THR A 4 12.35 -41.13 24.80
CA THR A 4 13.40 -40.27 24.25
C THR A 4 13.70 -39.17 25.26
N THR A 5 14.96 -39.16 25.68
CA THR A 5 15.57 -38.34 26.73
C THR A 5 15.56 -36.85 26.39
N ALA A 6 15.15 -36.02 27.36
CA ALA A 6 15.25 -34.56 27.29
C ALA A 6 16.73 -34.11 27.28
N HIS A 7 17.06 -33.19 26.38
CA HIS A 7 18.37 -32.54 26.32
C HIS A 7 18.38 -31.33 27.26
N PRO A 8 19.45 -31.07 28.03
CA PRO A 8 19.51 -29.92 28.93
C PRO A 8 19.56 -28.60 28.14
N PRO A 9 19.14 -27.47 28.74
CA PRO A 9 19.18 -26.17 28.09
C PRO A 9 20.65 -25.77 27.85
N ARG A 10 21.00 -25.46 26.60
CA ARG A 10 22.28 -24.86 26.26
C ARG A 10 22.29 -23.42 26.79
N GLU A 11 23.32 -23.08 27.55
CA GLU A 11 23.63 -21.70 27.97
C GLU A 11 23.75 -20.76 26.75
N PRO A 12 23.36 -19.48 26.89
CA PRO A 12 23.25 -18.57 25.77
C PRO A 12 24.63 -18.26 25.17
N ALA A 13 24.71 -18.34 23.84
CA ALA A 13 25.83 -17.82 23.09
C ALA A 13 26.04 -16.33 23.44
N THR A 14 27.30 -15.91 23.53
CA THR A 14 27.80 -14.53 23.65
C THR A 14 26.82 -13.49 23.08
N SER A 15 26.48 -12.47 23.90
CA SER A 15 25.49 -11.43 23.57
C SER A 15 25.74 -10.83 22.20
N ALA A 16 24.77 -10.97 21.29
CA ALA A 16 24.80 -10.31 20.00
C ALA A 16 24.73 -8.79 20.19
N ASP A 17 25.56 -8.03 19.47
CA ASP A 17 25.50 -6.56 19.40
C ASP A 17 24.62 -6.08 18.24
N ALA A 18 23.83 -6.98 17.64
CA ALA A 18 22.97 -6.68 16.52
C ALA A 18 21.67 -5.99 16.96
N ALA A 19 21.28 -4.94 16.24
CA ALA A 19 20.05 -4.20 16.46
C ALA A 19 19.25 -4.09 15.16
N TRP A 20 17.92 -4.27 15.27
CA TRP A 20 16.97 -3.78 14.27
C TRP A 20 16.94 -2.25 14.36
N LEU A 21 17.16 -1.58 13.24
CA LEU A 21 16.94 -0.15 13.12
C LEU A 21 15.51 0.07 12.60
N PRO A 22 14.56 0.57 13.41
CA PRO A 22 13.19 0.76 12.97
C PRO A 22 13.08 1.87 11.93
N ALA A 23 11.93 1.96 11.26
CA ALA A 23 11.65 3.06 10.34
C ALA A 23 11.85 4.43 11.01
N GLY A 24 12.50 5.35 10.31
CA GLY A 24 12.79 6.70 10.83
C GLY A 24 13.91 6.74 11.89
N ALA A 25 14.63 5.64 12.13
CA ALA A 25 15.81 5.66 13.00
C ALA A 25 16.84 6.72 12.56
N ALA A 26 17.55 7.28 13.54
CA ALA A 26 18.58 8.29 13.30
C ALA A 26 19.65 7.76 12.33
N PRO A 27 20.19 8.61 11.43
CA PRO A 27 21.17 8.16 10.44
C PRO A 27 22.41 7.54 11.09
N VAL A 28 22.82 6.38 10.59
CA VAL A 28 24.02 5.65 11.06
C VAL A 28 25.08 5.64 9.97
N THR A 29 26.36 5.68 10.35
CA THR A 29 27.47 5.63 9.39
C THR A 29 28.14 4.27 9.43
N VAL A 30 28.14 3.57 8.30
CA VAL A 30 28.79 2.27 8.11
C VAL A 30 29.86 2.42 7.05
N ARG A 31 31.14 2.26 7.44
CA ARG A 31 32.29 2.34 6.49
C ARG A 31 32.28 3.59 5.59
N GLY A 32 31.80 4.73 6.12
CA GLY A 32 31.74 6.01 5.42
C GLY A 32 30.46 6.23 4.59
N TYR A 33 29.52 5.28 4.59
CA TYR A 33 28.19 5.41 4.00
C TYR A 33 27.19 5.81 5.09
N ARG A 34 26.42 6.87 4.84
CA ARG A 34 25.43 7.40 5.79
C ARG A 34 24.07 6.80 5.46
N LEU A 35 23.68 5.75 6.18
CA LEU A 35 22.42 5.05 5.99
C LEU A 35 21.28 5.81 6.68
N ARG A 36 20.14 5.93 6.01
CA ARG A 36 18.97 6.69 6.46
C ARG A 36 17.70 5.83 6.45
N GLY A 37 16.73 6.25 7.24
CA GLY A 37 15.38 5.66 7.22
C GLY A 37 15.22 4.31 7.92
N GLY A 38 16.30 3.64 8.33
CA GLY A 38 16.25 2.38 9.07
C GLY A 38 15.77 1.19 8.21
N LEU A 39 14.92 0.35 8.79
CA LEU A 39 14.39 -0.90 8.23
C LEU A 39 15.46 -1.95 7.88
N LEU A 40 16.49 -2.06 8.73
CA LEU A 40 17.59 -3.01 8.51
C LEU A 40 18.22 -3.49 9.82
N TYR A 41 18.91 -4.63 9.77
CA TYR A 41 19.72 -5.12 10.89
C TYR A 41 21.17 -4.65 10.74
N LEU A 42 21.71 -4.07 11.82
CA LEU A 42 23.10 -3.60 11.89
C LEU A 42 23.78 -4.19 13.12
N GLY A 43 25.02 -4.67 12.97
CA GLY A 43 25.86 -5.10 14.09
C GLY A 43 26.52 -6.44 13.82
N SER A 44 26.71 -7.25 14.87
CA SER A 44 27.37 -8.55 14.75
C SER A 44 26.68 -9.61 15.61
N GLY A 45 26.88 -10.89 15.26
CA GLY A 45 26.44 -12.01 16.09
C GLY A 45 24.94 -12.34 16.05
N LEU A 46 24.15 -11.71 15.17
CA LEU A 46 22.75 -12.11 14.96
C LEU A 46 22.70 -13.47 14.28
N ALA A 47 22.10 -14.46 14.95
CA ALA A 47 21.88 -15.78 14.35
C ALA A 47 20.67 -15.78 13.42
N ALA A 48 20.76 -16.53 12.32
CA ALA A 48 19.65 -16.75 11.40
C ALA A 48 18.45 -17.42 12.10
N ALA A 49 17.24 -17.13 11.62
CA ALA A 49 15.99 -17.55 12.27
C ALA A 49 15.89 -19.07 12.55
N TYR A 50 16.34 -19.91 11.61
CA TYR A 50 16.21 -21.38 11.70
C TYR A 50 17.53 -22.14 11.52
N ARG A 51 18.67 -21.43 11.47
CA ARG A 51 19.99 -22.03 11.30
C ARG A 51 21.03 -21.45 12.25
N PRO A 52 22.02 -22.23 12.71
CA PRO A 52 23.10 -21.75 13.55
C PRO A 52 24.20 -21.06 12.72
N VAL A 53 23.80 -20.14 11.84
CA VAL A 53 24.69 -19.33 10.99
C VAL A 53 24.37 -17.85 11.21
N ALA A 54 25.25 -16.95 10.77
CA ALA A 54 24.94 -15.52 10.80
C ALA A 54 23.68 -15.22 9.96
N GLU A 55 22.83 -14.32 10.46
CA GLU A 55 21.66 -13.84 9.74
C GLU A 55 22.06 -13.27 8.38
N PRO A 56 21.52 -13.79 7.25
CA PRO A 56 21.85 -13.31 5.93
C PRO A 56 21.71 -11.80 5.74
N ALA A 57 20.67 -11.20 6.33
CA ALA A 57 20.38 -9.78 6.19
C ALA A 57 21.14 -8.86 7.18
N LEU A 58 22.04 -9.39 8.01
CA LEU A 58 22.80 -8.60 8.98
C LEU A 58 23.89 -7.78 8.27
N VAL A 59 23.77 -6.47 8.29
CA VAL A 59 24.85 -5.56 7.89
C VAL A 59 25.91 -5.57 9.00
N ASP A 60 27.03 -6.25 8.75
CA ASP A 60 28.16 -6.28 9.67
C ASP A 60 29.19 -5.18 9.34
N PRO A 61 29.31 -4.13 10.17
CA PRO A 61 30.25 -3.04 9.92
C PRO A 61 31.72 -3.48 9.98
N ALA A 62 32.04 -4.64 10.57
CA ALA A 62 33.40 -5.17 10.63
C ALA A 62 33.89 -5.69 9.28
N LEU A 63 33.00 -6.05 8.35
CA LEU A 63 33.39 -6.62 7.06
C LEU A 63 34.00 -5.57 6.11
N PRO A 64 34.95 -5.98 5.24
CA PRO A 64 35.64 -5.06 4.35
C PRO A 64 34.72 -4.56 3.23
N VAL A 65 34.87 -3.28 2.91
CA VAL A 65 34.15 -2.56 1.85
C VAL A 65 35.18 -1.89 0.94
N ARG A 66 35.04 -2.05 -0.37
CA ARG A 66 35.94 -1.48 -1.38
C ARG A 66 35.08 -0.80 -2.44
N ARG A 67 35.29 0.50 -2.68
CA ARG A 67 34.62 1.19 -3.80
C ARG A 67 35.09 0.60 -5.13
N VAL A 68 34.18 0.00 -5.88
CA VAL A 68 34.36 -0.56 -7.23
C VAL A 68 33.14 -0.15 -8.06
N ARG A 69 33.26 -0.08 -9.40
CA ARG A 69 32.09 0.14 -10.26
C ARG A 69 31.10 -1.06 -10.15
N LEU A 70 29.80 -0.76 -10.13
CA LEU A 70 28.65 -1.65 -9.87
C LEU A 70 28.61 -2.95 -10.70
N ASP A 71 29.21 -2.92 -11.88
CA ASP A 71 29.11 -3.88 -12.96
C ASP A 71 30.09 -5.07 -12.88
N GLN A 72 30.96 -5.14 -11.86
CA GLN A 72 32.07 -6.10 -11.87
C GLN A 72 31.99 -7.31 -10.90
N GLU A 73 31.11 -7.34 -9.89
CA GLU A 73 31.25 -8.36 -8.82
C GLU A 73 29.97 -8.92 -8.18
N THR A 74 28.76 -8.55 -8.60
CA THR A 74 27.53 -9.03 -7.94
C THR A 74 27.08 -10.38 -8.52
N PRO A 75 26.85 -11.42 -7.70
CA PRO A 75 26.33 -12.71 -8.19
C PRO A 75 25.00 -12.52 -8.93
N ALA A 76 24.91 -13.07 -10.14
CA ALA A 76 23.64 -13.20 -10.85
C ALA A 76 22.88 -14.41 -10.27
N GLY A 77 21.65 -14.18 -9.80
CA GLY A 77 20.79 -15.26 -9.31
C GLY A 77 19.51 -14.76 -8.63
N ASP A 78 18.53 -15.66 -8.54
CA ASP A 78 17.20 -15.39 -7.97
C ASP A 78 17.12 -15.68 -6.46
N ALA A 79 18.24 -16.05 -5.82
CA ALA A 79 18.32 -16.34 -4.39
C ALA A 79 18.99 -15.19 -3.65
N ALA A 80 18.44 -14.82 -2.48
CA ALA A 80 19.03 -13.78 -1.63
C ALA A 80 20.41 -14.22 -1.12
N PRO A 81 21.49 -13.45 -1.37
CA PRO A 81 22.79 -13.73 -0.78
C PRO A 81 22.78 -13.38 0.72
N ALA A 82 23.74 -13.89 1.48
CA ALA A 82 24.06 -13.31 2.78
C ALA A 82 24.98 -12.10 2.61
N TYR A 83 24.77 -11.03 3.37
CA TYR A 83 25.67 -9.85 3.40
C TYR A 83 27.12 -10.24 3.70
N ALA A 84 27.30 -11.25 4.55
CA ALA A 84 28.61 -11.81 4.89
C ALA A 84 29.33 -12.43 3.68
N ASP A 85 28.59 -12.96 2.70
CA ASP A 85 29.13 -13.64 1.53
C ASP A 85 29.37 -12.71 0.34
N LEU A 86 28.86 -11.48 0.39
CA LEU A 86 29.11 -10.45 -0.64
C LEU A 86 30.61 -10.11 -0.74
N THR A 87 31.09 -9.83 -1.95
CA THR A 87 32.44 -9.26 -2.11
C THR A 87 32.53 -7.88 -1.47
N ALA A 88 33.75 -7.39 -1.19
CA ALA A 88 33.93 -6.05 -0.68
C ALA A 88 33.36 -4.95 -1.62
N GLY A 89 33.37 -5.21 -2.94
CA GLY A 89 32.74 -4.35 -3.95
C GLY A 89 31.21 -4.39 -3.87
N ALA A 90 30.62 -5.58 -3.82
CA ALA A 90 29.17 -5.74 -3.70
C ALA A 90 28.63 -5.13 -2.40
N ARG A 91 29.34 -5.28 -1.27
CA ARG A 91 28.98 -4.58 -0.02
C ARG A 91 29.01 -3.06 -0.16
N ALA A 92 29.98 -2.51 -0.90
CA ALA A 92 30.07 -1.06 -1.14
C ALA A 92 28.85 -0.56 -1.91
N ALA A 93 28.48 -1.26 -2.99
CA ALA A 93 27.32 -0.96 -3.79
C ALA A 93 26.00 -1.09 -3.01
N TYR A 94 25.87 -2.12 -2.17
CA TYR A 94 24.71 -2.28 -1.30
C TYR A 94 24.58 -1.12 -0.30
N LEU A 95 25.68 -0.76 0.38
CA LEU A 95 25.69 0.35 1.32
C LEU A 95 25.46 1.70 0.65
N GLU A 96 25.90 1.87 -0.60
CA GLU A 96 25.62 3.05 -1.41
C GLU A 96 24.12 3.15 -1.74
N TRP A 97 23.52 2.06 -2.22
CA TRP A 97 22.08 1.99 -2.48
C TRP A 97 21.24 2.24 -1.21
N LEU A 98 21.64 1.67 -0.06
CA LEU A 98 21.00 1.97 1.23
C LEU A 98 21.16 3.44 1.67
N ALA A 99 22.27 4.08 1.31
CA ALA A 99 22.52 5.49 1.63
C ALA A 99 21.77 6.46 0.70
N ASP A 100 21.45 6.03 -0.52
CA ASP A 100 20.66 6.76 -1.52
C ASP A 100 19.16 6.44 -1.40
N ASP A 101 18.69 6.29 -0.14
CA ASP A 101 17.30 6.02 0.23
C ASP A 101 16.67 4.84 -0.53
N ARG A 102 17.48 3.82 -0.85
CA ARG A 102 17.06 2.58 -1.52
C ARG A 102 16.38 2.85 -2.86
N SER A 103 16.90 3.85 -3.55
CA SER A 103 16.43 4.30 -4.86
C SER A 103 17.49 4.14 -5.94
N GLY A 104 17.07 4.17 -7.20
CA GLY A 104 17.94 4.13 -8.38
C GLY A 104 18.42 2.73 -8.77
N PRO A 105 19.34 2.64 -9.76
CA PRO A 105 19.82 1.37 -10.28
C PRO A 105 20.54 0.54 -9.21
N THR A 106 20.13 -0.71 -9.03
CA THR A 106 20.78 -1.66 -8.12
C THR A 106 20.79 -3.07 -8.70
N ALA A 107 21.67 -3.92 -8.18
CA ALA A 107 21.69 -5.33 -8.56
C ALA A 107 20.53 -6.09 -7.89
N PRO A 108 19.88 -7.07 -8.56
CA PRO A 108 18.79 -7.86 -7.97
C PRO A 108 19.15 -8.50 -6.63
N ALA A 109 20.40 -8.92 -6.45
CA ALA A 109 20.90 -9.50 -5.22
C ALA A 109 20.77 -8.56 -4.00
N HIS A 110 20.86 -7.25 -4.19
CA HIS A 110 20.67 -6.25 -3.13
C HIS A 110 19.19 -6.12 -2.73
N LEU A 111 18.28 -6.17 -3.69
CA LEU A 111 16.83 -6.17 -3.44
C LEU A 111 16.43 -7.41 -2.63
N TRP A 112 16.93 -8.58 -3.04
CA TRP A 112 16.69 -9.83 -2.33
C TRP A 112 17.26 -9.83 -0.91
N LEU A 113 18.48 -9.31 -0.73
CA LEU A 113 19.10 -9.17 0.59
C LEU A 113 18.30 -8.23 1.50
N TYR A 114 17.80 -7.12 0.96
CA TYR A 114 16.99 -6.17 1.74
C TYR A 114 15.62 -6.77 2.11
N LEU A 115 14.92 -7.39 1.16
CA LEU A 115 13.66 -8.09 1.41
C LEU A 115 13.84 -9.18 2.47
N ALA A 116 14.96 -9.91 2.45
CA ALA A 116 15.27 -10.93 3.45
C ALA A 116 15.33 -10.36 4.88
N GLY A 117 15.81 -9.13 5.06
CA GLY A 117 15.79 -8.43 6.35
C GLY A 117 14.37 -8.10 6.81
N LEU A 118 13.53 -7.59 5.90
CA LEU A 118 12.12 -7.31 6.18
C LEU A 118 11.36 -8.59 6.56
N GLU A 119 11.58 -9.68 5.82
CA GLU A 119 11.01 -11.00 6.09
C GLU A 119 11.40 -11.50 7.48
N ARG A 120 12.67 -11.38 7.88
CA ARG A 120 13.10 -11.74 9.24
C ARG A 120 12.32 -10.96 10.28
N ARG A 121 12.22 -9.64 10.13
CA ARG A 121 11.53 -8.79 11.10
C ARG A 121 10.08 -9.23 11.29
N VAL A 122 9.36 -9.41 10.18
CA VAL A 122 7.93 -9.76 10.20
C VAL A 122 7.70 -11.20 10.68
N LEU A 123 8.46 -12.16 10.16
CA LEU A 123 8.14 -13.58 10.29
C LEU A 123 8.84 -14.28 11.46
N HIS A 124 9.92 -13.69 12.00
CA HIS A 124 10.67 -14.28 13.10
C HIS A 124 10.69 -13.40 14.35
N ASP A 125 11.06 -12.13 14.21
CA ASP A 125 11.21 -11.24 15.38
C ASP A 125 9.84 -10.80 15.93
N LEU A 126 8.91 -10.39 15.05
CA LEU A 126 7.54 -10.05 15.44
C LEU A 126 6.65 -11.30 15.47
N ALA A 127 6.68 -12.12 14.42
CA ALA A 127 5.97 -13.40 14.34
C ALA A 127 4.48 -13.35 14.75
N GLY A 128 3.78 -12.25 14.41
CA GLY A 128 2.38 -12.03 14.80
C GLY A 128 2.17 -11.29 16.13
N ASP A 129 3.22 -10.66 16.67
CA ASP A 129 3.13 -9.77 17.83
C ASP A 129 2.11 -8.63 17.58
N PRO A 130 1.06 -8.49 18.42
CA PRO A 130 0.11 -7.39 18.34
C PRO A 130 0.73 -6.00 18.50
N ASP A 131 1.85 -5.87 19.22
CA ASP A 131 2.54 -4.59 19.41
C ASP A 131 3.40 -4.22 18.18
N GLY A 132 3.46 -5.09 17.17
CA GLY A 132 4.22 -4.91 15.93
C GLY A 132 3.58 -3.99 14.88
N LEU A 133 2.41 -3.39 15.16
CA LEU A 133 1.64 -2.62 14.16
C LEU A 133 2.47 -1.58 13.39
N ALA A 134 3.26 -0.77 14.11
CA ALA A 134 4.08 0.27 13.51
C ALA A 134 5.13 -0.30 12.54
N ASP A 135 5.74 -1.44 12.88
CA ASP A 135 6.67 -2.12 11.99
C ASP A 135 5.93 -2.75 10.80
N TYR A 136 4.77 -3.39 11.00
CA TYR A 136 4.00 -3.94 9.88
C TYR A 136 3.58 -2.86 8.88
N GLN A 137 3.09 -1.71 9.35
CA GLN A 137 2.74 -0.58 8.50
C GLN A 137 3.95 -0.02 7.76
N ALA A 138 5.06 0.23 8.47
CA ALA A 138 6.27 0.78 7.86
C ALA A 138 6.90 -0.18 6.84
N ILE A 139 6.92 -1.48 7.14
CA ILE A 139 7.42 -2.53 6.23
C ILE A 139 6.49 -2.69 5.03
N GLY A 140 5.17 -2.67 5.23
CA GLY A 140 4.18 -2.73 4.15
C GLY A 140 4.36 -1.58 3.16
N ALA A 141 4.47 -0.35 3.67
CA ALA A 141 4.72 0.85 2.86
C ALA A 141 6.05 0.76 2.09
N GLU A 142 7.11 0.24 2.71
CA GLU A 142 8.40 0.05 2.03
C GLU A 142 8.32 -1.01 0.94
N VAL A 143 7.63 -2.13 1.17
CA VAL A 143 7.46 -3.18 0.15
C VAL A 143 6.67 -2.64 -1.04
N ALA A 144 5.58 -1.90 -0.79
CA ALA A 144 4.81 -1.24 -1.83
C ALA A 144 5.66 -0.24 -2.63
N ARG A 145 6.52 0.55 -1.97
CA ARG A 145 7.47 1.46 -2.63
C ARG A 145 8.47 0.70 -3.52
N LEU A 146 9.07 -0.38 -3.01
CA LEU A 146 9.99 -1.21 -3.78
C LEU A 146 9.32 -1.83 -5.01
N ARG A 147 8.05 -2.23 -4.91
CA ARG A 147 7.29 -2.74 -6.06
C ARG A 147 7.03 -1.66 -7.11
N ARG A 148 6.72 -0.43 -6.71
CA ARG A 148 6.58 0.69 -7.67
C ARG A 148 7.88 0.97 -8.42
N GLU A 149 9.01 0.89 -7.75
CA GLU A 149 10.32 1.18 -8.35
C GLU A 149 10.90 0.02 -9.17
N TYR A 150 10.80 -1.21 -8.64
CA TYR A 150 11.44 -2.41 -9.18
C TYR A 150 10.46 -3.46 -9.72
N GLY A 151 9.17 -3.13 -9.86
CA GLY A 151 8.12 -4.06 -10.30
C GLY A 151 8.31 -4.62 -11.72
N HIS A 152 9.16 -3.98 -12.52
CA HIS A 152 9.59 -4.50 -13.83
C HIS A 152 10.38 -5.82 -13.73
N LEU A 153 10.92 -6.15 -12.55
CA LEU A 153 11.56 -7.43 -12.24
C LEU A 153 10.49 -8.43 -11.79
N ALA A 154 9.87 -9.15 -12.73
CA ALA A 154 8.69 -9.99 -12.49
C ALA A 154 8.82 -10.97 -11.30
N THR A 155 9.97 -11.62 -11.12
CA THR A 155 10.19 -12.56 -9.99
C THR A 155 10.22 -11.84 -8.65
N PHE A 156 10.83 -10.65 -8.60
CA PHE A 156 10.84 -9.81 -7.41
C PHE A 156 9.44 -9.29 -7.10
N ASP A 157 8.72 -8.77 -8.10
CA ASP A 157 7.36 -8.26 -7.90
C ASP A 157 6.42 -9.32 -7.36
N ALA A 158 6.43 -10.53 -7.93
CA ALA A 158 5.59 -11.63 -7.47
C ALA A 158 5.86 -12.00 -5.99
N GLN A 159 7.14 -12.04 -5.60
CA GLN A 159 7.53 -12.37 -4.24
C GLN A 159 7.22 -11.24 -3.24
N ALA A 160 7.46 -9.98 -3.65
CA ALA A 160 7.14 -8.80 -2.87
C ALA A 160 5.63 -8.66 -2.67
N ALA A 161 4.82 -8.93 -3.70
CA ALA A 161 3.36 -8.95 -3.63
C ALA A 161 2.85 -9.99 -2.62
N ALA A 162 3.41 -11.19 -2.63
CA ALA A 162 3.06 -12.25 -1.67
C ALA A 162 3.46 -11.87 -0.24
N PHE A 163 4.58 -11.18 -0.07
CA PHE A 163 5.03 -10.69 1.23
C PHE A 163 4.13 -9.56 1.75
N GLU A 164 3.84 -8.58 0.89
CA GLU A 164 2.95 -7.45 1.18
C GLU A 164 1.58 -7.93 1.64
N ALA A 165 0.98 -8.92 0.95
CA ALA A 165 -0.28 -9.53 1.36
C ALA A 165 -0.20 -10.18 2.76
N THR A 166 0.94 -10.75 3.12
CA THR A 166 1.18 -11.32 4.47
C THR A 166 1.29 -10.22 5.52
N VAL A 167 2.05 -9.17 5.23
CA VAL A 167 2.24 -8.00 6.10
C VAL A 167 0.93 -7.25 6.31
N ASP A 168 0.15 -7.02 5.26
CA ASP A 168 -1.18 -6.39 5.31
C ASP A 168 -2.15 -7.17 6.22
N GLY A 169 -2.16 -8.50 6.10
CA GLY A 169 -2.93 -9.36 7.01
C GLY A 169 -2.50 -9.25 8.47
N LEU A 170 -1.19 -9.16 8.75
CA LEU A 170 -0.67 -9.01 10.10
C LEU A 170 -0.95 -7.62 10.68
N ALA A 171 -0.77 -6.56 9.89
CA ALA A 171 -1.13 -5.20 10.25
C ALA A 171 -2.61 -5.11 10.63
N ALA A 172 -3.49 -5.70 9.82
CA ALA A 172 -4.92 -5.74 10.09
C ALA A 172 -5.28 -6.50 11.38
N LEU A 173 -4.52 -7.53 11.75
CA LEU A 173 -4.72 -8.23 13.01
C LEU A 173 -4.30 -7.39 14.22
N ALA A 174 -3.24 -6.59 14.07
CA ALA A 174 -2.68 -5.74 15.12
C ALA A 174 -3.42 -4.39 15.28
N ASP A 175 -4.11 -3.90 14.25
CA ASP A 175 -4.71 -2.56 14.22
C ASP A 175 -6.04 -2.46 15.00
N PRO A 176 -6.12 -1.84 16.19
CA PRO A 176 -7.37 -1.68 16.92
C PRO A 176 -8.43 -0.83 16.19
N HIS A 177 -8.02 0.02 15.24
CA HIS A 177 -8.87 0.96 14.52
C HIS A 177 -9.15 0.53 13.06
N LEU A 178 -8.94 -0.75 12.75
CA LEU A 178 -9.12 -1.28 11.42
C LEU A 178 -10.49 -0.94 10.81
N HIS A 179 -10.45 -0.30 9.64
CA HIS A 179 -11.61 -0.06 8.78
C HIS A 179 -11.67 -1.11 7.64
N PRO A 180 -12.87 -1.42 7.11
CA PRO A 180 -12.97 -2.32 5.97
C PRO A 180 -12.22 -1.71 4.78
N PRO A 181 -11.52 -2.52 3.96
CA PRO A 181 -10.80 -2.01 2.80
C PRO A 181 -11.76 -1.27 1.86
N MET A 182 -11.30 -0.17 1.30
CA MET A 182 -12.07 0.56 0.28
C MET A 182 -12.01 -0.15 -1.07
N MET A 183 -10.89 -0.80 -1.34
CA MET A 183 -10.63 -1.59 -2.53
C MET A 183 -11.27 -2.97 -2.43
N LEU A 184 -12.56 -3.05 -2.81
CA LEU A 184 -13.34 -4.29 -2.74
C LEU A 184 -13.26 -5.11 -4.04
N GLY A 185 -13.76 -6.35 -3.98
CA GLY A 185 -13.84 -7.26 -5.15
C GLY A 185 -13.08 -8.58 -4.99
N ARG A 186 -12.30 -8.72 -3.91
CA ARG A 186 -11.71 -9.99 -3.47
C ARG A 186 -11.63 -10.05 -1.96
N LEU A 187 -11.57 -11.26 -1.41
CA LEU A 187 -11.28 -11.48 0.02
C LEU A 187 -9.79 -11.22 0.29
N SER A 188 -9.40 -9.95 0.45
CA SER A 188 -8.03 -9.57 0.82
C SER A 188 -7.66 -10.07 2.22
N PRO A 189 -6.36 -10.26 2.52
CA PRO A 189 -5.90 -10.61 3.87
C PRO A 189 -6.41 -9.65 4.95
N ARG A 190 -6.39 -8.33 4.68
CA ARG A 190 -7.00 -7.30 5.53
C ARG A 190 -8.47 -7.52 5.81
N LEU A 191 -9.28 -7.78 4.76
CA LEU A 191 -10.71 -8.04 4.92
C LEU A 191 -10.95 -9.31 5.75
N VAL A 192 -10.24 -10.40 5.45
CA VAL A 192 -10.35 -11.68 6.16
C VAL A 192 -9.96 -11.53 7.64
N ALA A 193 -8.86 -10.82 7.92
CA ALA A 193 -8.41 -10.54 9.28
C ALA A 193 -9.44 -9.72 10.07
N GLY A 194 -9.94 -8.62 9.49
CA GLY A 194 -10.92 -7.76 10.15
C GLY A 194 -12.25 -8.46 10.43
N LEU A 195 -12.80 -9.19 9.45
CA LEU A 195 -14.01 -10.01 9.66
C LEU A 195 -13.77 -11.06 10.75
N GLY A 196 -12.62 -11.76 10.70
CA GLY A 196 -12.23 -12.73 11.72
C GLY A 196 -12.21 -12.12 13.13
N ARG A 197 -11.73 -10.89 13.29
CA ARG A 197 -11.67 -10.21 14.60
C ARG A 197 -13.05 -9.95 15.20
N TYR A 198 -14.01 -9.47 14.40
CA TYR A 198 -15.40 -9.31 14.86
C TYR A 198 -15.97 -10.65 15.36
N LEU A 199 -15.79 -11.71 14.58
CA LEU A 199 -16.28 -13.04 14.91
C LEU A 199 -15.59 -13.62 16.16
N ALA A 200 -14.27 -13.43 16.31
CA ALA A 200 -13.53 -13.86 17.49
C ALA A 200 -13.99 -13.13 18.76
N ALA A 201 -14.32 -11.85 18.65
CA ALA A 201 -14.83 -11.03 19.74
C ALA A 201 -16.32 -11.28 20.06
N GLY A 202 -17.02 -12.09 19.25
CA GLY A 202 -18.46 -12.29 19.35
C GLY A 202 -19.27 -11.02 19.07
N GLN A 203 -18.67 -10.05 18.36
CA GLN A 203 -19.29 -8.78 18.03
C GLN A 203 -20.07 -8.92 16.72
N PRO A 204 -21.29 -8.36 16.64
CA PRO A 204 -22.03 -8.34 15.39
C PRO A 204 -21.30 -7.48 14.35
N LEU A 205 -21.28 -7.95 13.11
CA LEU A 205 -20.65 -7.23 12.00
C LEU A 205 -21.47 -5.99 11.64
N PRO A 206 -20.86 -4.80 11.63
CA PRO A 206 -21.55 -3.59 11.19
C PRO A 206 -21.68 -3.55 9.67
N ALA A 207 -22.61 -2.72 9.18
CA ALA A 207 -22.97 -2.66 7.77
C ALA A 207 -21.78 -2.44 6.81
N PRO A 208 -20.78 -1.57 7.09
CA PRO A 208 -19.63 -1.40 6.19
C PRO A 208 -18.79 -2.66 6.00
N TRP A 209 -18.61 -3.47 7.05
CA TRP A 209 -17.88 -4.74 6.98
C TRP A 209 -18.68 -5.82 6.27
N ALA A 210 -20.00 -5.88 6.51
CA ALA A 210 -20.89 -6.78 5.80
C ALA A 210 -20.95 -6.46 4.29
N TYR A 211 -20.95 -5.17 3.92
CA TYR A 211 -20.89 -4.71 2.53
C TYR A 211 -19.59 -5.17 1.86
N ALA A 212 -18.45 -4.88 2.51
CA ALA A 212 -17.14 -5.27 2.02
C ALA A 212 -17.05 -6.79 1.79
N TRP A 213 -17.57 -7.58 2.73
CA TRP A 213 -17.61 -9.03 2.59
C TRP A 213 -18.51 -9.50 1.45
N ALA A 214 -19.70 -8.92 1.32
CA ALA A 214 -20.65 -9.26 0.26
C ALA A 214 -20.04 -9.05 -1.13
N VAL A 215 -19.46 -7.86 -1.36
CA VAL A 215 -18.81 -7.52 -2.63
C VAL A 215 -17.62 -8.44 -2.90
N ALA A 216 -16.78 -8.69 -1.90
CA ALA A 216 -15.63 -9.58 -2.02
C ALA A 216 -15.99 -11.05 -2.30
N ALA A 217 -17.18 -11.48 -1.87
CA ALA A 217 -17.73 -12.81 -2.15
C ALA A 217 -18.45 -12.89 -3.50
N GLY A 218 -18.45 -11.80 -4.29
CA GLY A 218 -19.07 -11.75 -5.61
C GLY A 218 -20.59 -11.56 -5.58
N HIS A 219 -21.15 -11.12 -4.46
CA HIS A 219 -22.55 -10.71 -4.41
C HIS A 219 -22.69 -9.33 -5.05
N GLU A 220 -23.58 -9.23 -6.04
CA GLU A 220 -24.04 -7.92 -6.52
C GLU A 220 -24.76 -7.24 -5.36
N ALA A 221 -24.25 -6.10 -4.91
CA ALA A 221 -24.90 -5.23 -3.96
C ALA A 221 -25.37 -3.97 -4.70
N ALA A 222 -26.61 -3.53 -4.47
CA ALA A 222 -26.95 -2.13 -4.69
C ALA A 222 -25.95 -1.31 -3.89
N GLY A 223 -25.51 -0.18 -4.46
CA GLY A 223 -24.38 0.58 -3.95
C GLY A 223 -24.34 0.77 -2.44
N ARG A 224 -23.15 1.02 -1.89
CA ARG A 224 -22.86 0.96 -0.45
C ARG A 224 -24.00 1.45 0.45
N ASP A 225 -24.57 2.63 0.19
CA ASP A 225 -25.64 3.22 1.01
C ASP A 225 -26.96 2.44 0.96
N ASP A 226 -27.38 1.97 -0.22
CA ASP A 226 -28.59 1.16 -0.38
C ASP A 226 -28.43 -0.21 0.29
N PHE A 227 -27.22 -0.79 0.22
CA PHE A 227 -26.91 -1.98 0.99
C PHE A 227 -27.00 -1.71 2.49
N VAL A 228 -26.36 -0.64 2.99
CA VAL A 228 -26.35 -0.28 4.40
C VAL A 228 -27.77 -0.07 4.92
N ALA A 229 -28.61 0.71 4.24
CA ALA A 229 -29.98 0.97 4.67
C ALA A 229 -30.83 -0.30 4.78
N ARG A 230 -30.70 -1.23 3.82
CA ARG A 230 -31.40 -2.52 3.84
C ARG A 230 -30.83 -3.46 4.89
N PHE A 231 -29.52 -3.48 5.03
CA PHE A 231 -28.82 -4.28 6.02
C PHE A 231 -29.26 -3.87 7.42
N GLU A 232 -29.27 -2.58 7.74
CA GLU A 232 -29.69 -2.07 9.05
C GLU A 232 -31.18 -2.31 9.31
N ALA A 233 -32.03 -2.35 8.27
CA ALA A 233 -33.43 -2.72 8.42
C ALA A 233 -33.64 -4.20 8.81
N VAL A 234 -32.74 -5.09 8.38
CA VAL A 234 -32.79 -6.54 8.68
C VAL A 234 -31.98 -6.89 9.92
N HIS A 235 -30.86 -6.20 10.12
CA HIS A 235 -29.85 -6.42 11.16
C HIS A 235 -29.56 -5.09 11.90
N PRO A 236 -30.52 -4.56 12.67
CA PRO A 236 -30.38 -3.25 13.33
C PRO A 236 -29.22 -3.21 14.34
N ASP A 237 -28.90 -4.36 14.95
CA ASP A 237 -27.77 -4.52 15.88
C ASP A 237 -26.51 -5.06 15.20
N GLY A 238 -26.49 -5.14 13.86
CA GLY A 238 -25.45 -5.78 13.06
C GLY A 238 -25.65 -7.28 12.83
N LEU A 239 -24.83 -7.87 11.97
CA LEU A 239 -24.95 -9.27 11.56
C LEU A 239 -24.17 -10.17 12.52
N ALA A 240 -24.91 -10.99 13.29
CA ALA A 240 -24.32 -12.05 14.09
C ALA A 240 -23.91 -13.23 13.18
N VAL A 241 -22.61 -13.54 13.14
CA VAL A 241 -22.07 -14.68 12.41
C VAL A 241 -21.37 -15.61 13.39
N PRO A 242 -21.73 -16.91 13.43
CA PRO A 242 -21.02 -17.87 14.26
C PRO A 242 -19.58 -18.06 13.74
N PRO A 243 -18.55 -18.04 14.60
CA PRO A 243 -17.17 -18.17 14.17
C PRO A 243 -16.93 -19.58 13.61
N PRO A 244 -16.41 -19.72 12.37
CA PRO A 244 -16.07 -21.03 11.84
C PRO A 244 -14.89 -21.65 12.62
N PRO A 245 -14.78 -22.99 12.67
CA PRO A 245 -13.84 -23.68 13.56
C PRO A 245 -12.38 -23.59 13.12
N ARG A 246 -12.11 -23.20 11.86
CA ARG A 246 -10.75 -23.13 11.33
C ARG A 246 -10.15 -21.77 11.66
N PRO A 247 -8.99 -21.71 12.36
CA PRO A 247 -8.29 -20.44 12.58
C PRO A 247 -7.65 -19.93 11.28
N LEU A 248 -7.57 -18.62 11.13
CA LEU A 248 -6.84 -17.96 10.07
C LEU A 248 -5.35 -18.26 10.21
N ALA A 249 -4.75 -18.72 9.12
CA ALA A 249 -3.33 -18.96 9.01
C ALA A 249 -2.78 -18.17 7.82
N LEU A 250 -1.79 -17.33 8.07
CA LEU A 250 -1.04 -16.61 7.04
C LEU A 250 0.19 -17.45 6.70
N THR A 251 0.33 -17.81 5.42
CA THR A 251 1.37 -18.73 4.95
C THR A 251 2.21 -18.05 3.89
N TYR A 252 3.52 -18.04 4.11
CA TYR A 252 4.48 -17.36 3.24
C TYR A 252 5.77 -18.17 3.13
N ARG A 253 6.39 -18.16 1.94
CA ARG A 253 7.69 -18.80 1.70
C ARG A 253 8.76 -17.71 1.56
N PRO A 254 9.62 -17.50 2.58
CA PRO A 254 10.65 -16.47 2.55
C PRO A 254 11.73 -16.73 1.49
N VAL A 255 12.30 -15.66 0.96
CA VAL A 255 13.56 -15.72 0.19
C VAL A 255 14.77 -15.73 1.09
N ASN A 256 14.64 -15.27 2.33
CA ASN A 256 15.72 -15.23 3.31
C ASN A 256 16.24 -16.65 3.57
N PRO A 257 17.51 -16.96 3.22
CA PRO A 257 18.10 -18.29 3.43
C PRO A 257 18.15 -18.69 4.91
N GLY A 258 18.07 -17.73 5.82
CA GLY A 258 17.99 -17.95 7.26
C GLY A 258 16.77 -18.75 7.70
N PHE A 259 15.75 -18.86 6.85
CA PHE A 259 14.57 -19.71 7.04
C PHE A 259 14.74 -21.14 6.53
N ASP A 260 15.89 -21.47 5.93
CA ASP A 260 16.22 -22.83 5.49
C ASP A 260 15.17 -23.43 4.52
N ASP A 261 14.75 -22.63 3.54
CA ASP A 261 13.71 -22.97 2.54
C ASP A 261 12.32 -23.31 3.11
N ARG A 262 12.10 -23.08 4.41
CA ARG A 262 10.83 -23.38 5.08
C ARG A 262 9.74 -22.40 4.70
N THR A 263 8.56 -22.95 4.43
CA THR A 263 7.33 -22.15 4.46
C THR A 263 6.98 -21.83 5.91
N VAL A 264 6.79 -20.54 6.21
CA VAL A 264 6.36 -20.05 7.51
C VAL A 264 4.84 -19.98 7.52
N THR A 265 4.22 -20.52 8.58
CA THR A 265 2.78 -20.42 8.82
C THR A 265 2.52 -19.76 10.15
N LEU A 266 2.03 -18.53 10.11
CA LEU A 266 1.61 -17.77 11.29
C LEU A 266 0.14 -18.09 11.57
N ARG A 267 -0.11 -18.80 12.68
CA ARG A 267 -1.46 -19.13 13.14
C ARG A 267 -1.96 -18.01 14.02
N THR A 268 -3.19 -17.58 13.78
CA THR A 268 -3.81 -16.45 14.48
C THR A 268 -4.94 -16.96 15.37
N PRO A 269 -5.33 -16.22 16.42
CA PRO A 269 -6.47 -16.59 17.26
C PRO A 269 -7.82 -16.28 16.59
N VAL A 270 -7.84 -15.64 15.41
CA VAL A 270 -9.08 -15.27 14.73
C VAL A 270 -9.54 -16.39 13.78
N PRO A 271 -10.85 -16.61 13.63
CA PRO A 271 -11.39 -17.58 12.68
C PRO A 271 -11.16 -17.15 11.22
N ASP A 272 -10.98 -18.14 10.34
CA ASP A 272 -10.89 -17.95 8.91
C ASP A 272 -12.28 -17.90 8.28
N VAL A 273 -12.76 -16.70 7.95
CA VAL A 273 -14.09 -16.50 7.35
C VAL A 273 -14.28 -17.19 6.00
N ARG A 274 -13.20 -17.60 5.32
CA ARG A 274 -13.27 -18.39 4.07
C ARG A 274 -13.72 -19.83 4.32
N SER A 275 -13.74 -20.26 5.58
CA SER A 275 -14.18 -21.60 6.00
C SER A 275 -15.61 -21.62 6.54
N LEU A 276 -16.37 -20.54 6.36
CA LEU A 276 -17.77 -20.47 6.75
C LEU A 276 -18.59 -21.53 6.00
N GLU A 277 -19.30 -22.37 6.75
CA GLU A 277 -20.13 -23.44 6.17
C GLU A 277 -21.51 -22.95 5.72
N VAL A 278 -22.02 -21.90 6.37
CA VAL A 278 -23.30 -21.27 6.01
C VAL A 278 -23.07 -20.31 4.84
N PRO A 279 -23.85 -20.39 3.75
CA PRO A 279 -23.75 -19.44 2.66
C PRO A 279 -23.93 -17.99 3.15
N LEU A 280 -23.02 -17.10 2.76
CA LEU A 280 -23.05 -15.69 3.18
C LEU A 280 -24.38 -14.99 2.81
N VAL A 281 -24.95 -15.33 1.66
CA VAL A 281 -26.26 -14.81 1.21
C VAL A 281 -27.40 -15.14 2.19
N ASP A 282 -27.36 -16.31 2.84
CA ASP A 282 -28.39 -16.72 3.79
C ASP A 282 -28.30 -15.90 5.07
N LEU A 283 -27.08 -15.54 5.47
CA LEU A 283 -26.82 -14.67 6.63
C LEU A 283 -27.24 -13.22 6.34
N LEU A 284 -26.93 -12.71 5.15
CA LEU A 284 -27.26 -11.35 4.72
C LEU A 284 -28.75 -11.17 4.38
N GLY A 285 -29.46 -12.26 4.08
CA GLY A 285 -30.88 -12.26 3.75
C GLY A 285 -31.24 -11.29 2.60
N ALA A 286 -32.25 -10.46 2.83
CA ALA A 286 -32.73 -9.49 1.83
C ALA A 286 -31.69 -8.41 1.47
N ALA A 287 -30.66 -8.19 2.29
CA ALA A 287 -29.58 -7.25 1.99
C ALA A 287 -28.70 -7.73 0.82
N ALA A 288 -28.50 -9.04 0.67
CA ALA A 288 -27.74 -9.65 -0.42
C ALA A 288 -28.52 -9.84 -1.73
N SER A 289 -29.85 -9.62 -1.71
CA SER A 289 -30.68 -9.74 -2.90
C SER A 289 -30.69 -8.44 -3.68
N THR A 290 -29.93 -8.34 -4.77
CA THR A 290 -30.17 -7.36 -5.84
C THR A 290 -30.03 -7.99 -7.21
N GLY A 291 -30.89 -7.57 -8.14
CA GLY A 291 -30.62 -7.71 -9.58
C GLY A 291 -29.58 -6.67 -10.02
N PRO A 292 -29.17 -6.69 -11.30
CA PRO A 292 -28.12 -5.82 -11.81
C PRO A 292 -28.50 -4.35 -11.60
N VAL A 293 -27.86 -3.70 -10.62
CA VAL A 293 -27.95 -2.25 -10.48
C VAL A 293 -27.00 -1.68 -11.53
N ARG A 294 -27.59 -1.22 -12.64
CA ARG A 294 -26.84 -0.43 -13.62
C ARG A 294 -26.23 0.75 -12.85
N PRO A 295 -24.91 0.86 -12.75
CA PRO A 295 -24.31 1.92 -11.97
C PRO A 295 -24.77 3.26 -12.57
N PRO A 296 -25.19 4.21 -11.73
CA PRO A 296 -25.50 5.54 -12.23
C PRO A 296 -24.25 6.12 -12.90
N ARG A 297 -24.43 6.75 -14.06
CA ARG A 297 -23.34 7.48 -14.70
C ARG A 297 -22.97 8.65 -13.78
N LEU A 298 -21.74 8.63 -13.26
CA LEU A 298 -21.19 9.78 -12.56
C LEU A 298 -21.09 10.94 -13.56
N ALA A 299 -21.35 12.16 -13.08
CA ALA A 299 -21.25 13.38 -13.88
C ALA A 299 -20.78 14.55 -13.02
N GLY A 300 -20.28 15.59 -13.67
CA GLY A 300 -19.82 16.81 -12.99
C GLY A 300 -18.75 16.53 -11.93
N PRO A 301 -18.82 17.17 -10.75
CA PRO A 301 -17.82 17.01 -9.69
C PRO A 301 -17.59 15.56 -9.25
N ALA A 302 -18.65 14.74 -9.18
CA ALA A 302 -18.53 13.35 -8.75
C ALA A 302 -17.72 12.49 -9.74
N ALA A 303 -17.85 12.75 -11.04
CA ALA A 303 -17.04 12.06 -12.05
C ALA A 303 -15.58 12.51 -12.00
N ALA A 304 -15.33 13.80 -11.75
CA ALA A 304 -13.98 14.35 -11.63
C ALA A 304 -13.26 13.79 -10.40
N VAL A 305 -13.93 13.77 -9.24
CA VAL A 305 -13.42 13.15 -8.00
C VAL A 305 -13.14 11.67 -8.22
N ASN A 306 -14.05 10.92 -8.85
CA ASN A 306 -13.85 9.51 -9.17
C ASN A 306 -12.62 9.28 -10.07
N ALA A 307 -12.45 10.08 -11.13
CA ALA A 307 -11.29 9.96 -12.02
C ALA A 307 -9.96 10.25 -11.29
N LEU A 308 -9.93 11.28 -10.44
CA LEU A 308 -8.76 11.60 -9.62
C LEU A 308 -8.44 10.48 -8.62
N LEU A 309 -9.45 9.97 -7.91
CA LEU A 309 -9.26 8.86 -6.97
C LEU A 309 -8.74 7.59 -7.68
N ARG A 310 -9.22 7.29 -8.89
CA ARG A 310 -8.68 6.18 -9.70
C ARG A 310 -7.20 6.36 -10.06
N LEU A 311 -6.79 7.58 -10.43
CA LEU A 311 -5.37 7.89 -10.68
C LEU A 311 -4.53 7.74 -9.42
N ILE A 312 -5.04 8.17 -8.26
CA ILE A 312 -4.35 8.02 -6.96
C ILE A 312 -4.24 6.55 -6.56
N VAL A 313 -5.27 5.74 -6.81
CA VAL A 313 -5.23 4.27 -6.65
C VAL A 313 -4.15 3.66 -7.54
N LEU A 314 -4.09 4.04 -8.82
CA LEU A 314 -3.03 3.59 -9.72
C LEU A 314 -1.63 4.03 -9.27
N ALA A 315 -1.50 5.17 -8.60
CA ALA A 315 -0.24 5.64 -8.04
C ALA A 315 0.24 4.78 -6.84
N GLY A 316 -0.58 3.84 -6.38
CA GLY A 316 -0.28 2.93 -5.28
C GLY A 316 -0.57 3.53 -3.90
N ALA A 317 -1.58 4.41 -3.81
CA ALA A 317 -2.10 4.84 -2.50
C ALA A 317 -2.65 3.63 -1.73
N ASP A 318 -2.28 3.52 -0.45
CA ASP A 318 -2.85 2.52 0.45
C ASP A 318 -4.30 2.87 0.85
N ASP A 319 -4.99 1.91 1.47
CA ASP A 319 -6.40 2.08 1.87
C ASP A 319 -6.60 3.25 2.85
N GLU A 320 -5.62 3.53 3.72
CA GLU A 320 -5.72 4.58 4.74
C GLU A 320 -5.62 5.97 4.13
N LEU A 321 -4.62 6.17 3.26
CA LEU A 321 -4.48 7.39 2.48
C LEU A 321 -5.67 7.59 1.55
N LEU A 322 -6.16 6.53 0.89
CA LEU A 322 -7.32 6.61 0.01
C LEU A 322 -8.58 6.99 0.78
N GLU A 323 -8.77 6.49 1.99
CA GLU A 323 -9.90 6.86 2.85
C GLU A 323 -9.82 8.32 3.29
N LEU A 324 -8.63 8.79 3.68
CA LEU A 324 -8.41 10.19 4.03
C LEU A 324 -8.71 11.11 2.85
N VAL A 325 -8.15 10.79 1.67
CA VAL A 325 -8.26 11.60 0.46
C VAL A 325 -9.69 11.60 -0.09
N SER A 326 -10.35 10.45 -0.13
CA SER A 326 -11.74 10.38 -0.60
C SER A 326 -12.65 11.21 0.29
N ARG A 327 -12.52 11.10 1.62
CA ARG A 327 -13.29 11.92 2.58
C ARG A 327 -13.06 13.41 2.34
N HIS A 328 -11.79 13.81 2.20
CA HIS A 328 -11.41 15.19 1.92
C HIS A 328 -12.04 15.71 0.62
N LEU A 329 -11.92 14.95 -0.49
CA LEU A 329 -12.49 15.34 -1.78
C LEU A 329 -14.01 15.36 -1.77
N TYR A 330 -14.66 14.46 -1.02
CA TYR A 330 -16.11 14.44 -0.87
C TYR A 330 -16.63 15.67 -0.15
N ASP A 331 -15.94 16.11 0.90
CA ASP A 331 -16.29 17.30 1.65
C ASP A 331 -15.96 18.57 0.86
N LEU A 332 -14.82 18.59 0.14
CA LEU A 332 -14.42 19.67 -0.76
C LEU A 332 -15.50 19.98 -1.81
N HIS A 333 -16.04 18.94 -2.46
CA HIS A 333 -17.07 19.09 -3.50
C HIS A 333 -18.50 19.03 -2.96
N ALA A 334 -18.67 19.03 -1.62
CA ALA A 334 -19.95 18.91 -0.94
C ALA A 334 -20.84 17.78 -1.51
N LEU A 335 -20.23 16.63 -1.83
CA LEU A 335 -20.94 15.52 -2.46
C LEU A 335 -21.98 14.94 -1.48
N PRO A 336 -23.25 14.76 -1.88
CA PRO A 336 -24.26 14.10 -1.05
C PRO A 336 -23.87 12.65 -0.74
N ALA A 337 -24.26 12.12 0.43
CA ALA A 337 -23.94 10.74 0.85
C ALA A 337 -24.21 9.71 -0.26
N GLN A 338 -25.41 9.74 -0.84
CA GLN A 338 -25.81 8.87 -1.96
C GLN A 338 -24.84 8.92 -3.15
N VAL A 339 -24.27 10.09 -3.46
CA VAL A 339 -23.30 10.26 -4.55
C VAL A 339 -21.93 9.73 -4.14
N ARG A 340 -21.51 9.90 -2.88
CA ARG A 340 -20.28 9.32 -2.33
C ARG A 340 -20.31 7.80 -2.46
N GLY A 341 -21.43 7.16 -2.11
CA GLY A 341 -21.61 5.72 -2.28
C GLY A 341 -21.42 5.25 -3.73
N HIS A 342 -21.95 6.00 -4.70
CA HIS A 342 -21.75 5.66 -6.13
C HIS A 342 -20.28 5.80 -6.59
N VAL A 343 -19.53 6.76 -6.04
CA VAL A 343 -18.10 6.92 -6.32
C VAL A 343 -17.31 5.76 -5.70
N ASP A 344 -17.57 5.41 -4.44
CA ASP A 344 -16.95 4.27 -3.75
C ASP A 344 -17.15 2.96 -4.55
N ASP A 345 -18.36 2.73 -5.06
CA ASP A 345 -18.65 1.54 -5.86
C ASP A 345 -17.91 1.56 -7.21
N ALA A 346 -17.79 2.73 -7.82
CA ALA A 346 -17.08 2.90 -9.08
C ALA A 346 -15.58 2.67 -8.92
N LEU A 347 -15.00 3.05 -7.77
CA LEU A 347 -13.61 2.77 -7.40
C LEU A 347 -13.40 1.28 -7.12
N THR A 348 -14.31 0.67 -6.36
CA THR A 348 -14.31 -0.77 -6.09
C THR A 348 -14.25 -1.59 -7.40
N ARG A 349 -15.14 -1.29 -8.35
CA ARG A 349 -15.15 -1.98 -9.66
C ARG A 349 -13.88 -1.73 -10.46
N PHE A 350 -13.37 -0.51 -10.42
CA PHE A 350 -12.13 -0.14 -11.08
C PHE A 350 -10.95 -0.96 -10.55
N VAL A 351 -10.81 -1.11 -9.23
CA VAL A 351 -9.70 -1.87 -8.63
C VAL A 351 -9.71 -3.34 -9.03
N ALA A 352 -10.89 -3.94 -9.17
CA ALA A 352 -11.03 -5.33 -9.59
C ALA A 352 -10.49 -5.59 -11.02
N ALA A 353 -10.42 -4.56 -11.86
CA ALA A 353 -10.00 -4.66 -13.27
C ALA A 353 -9.10 -3.48 -13.68
N ALA A 354 -8.24 -2.99 -12.77
CA ALA A 354 -7.46 -1.79 -13.05
C ALA A 354 -6.47 -2.00 -14.22
N PRO A 355 -6.35 -1.05 -15.16
CA PRO A 355 -5.39 -1.13 -16.25
C PRO A 355 -3.94 -0.96 -15.76
N ASP A 356 -2.98 -1.41 -16.57
CA ASP A 356 -1.55 -1.19 -16.32
C ASP A 356 -1.19 0.31 -16.44
N ILE A 357 -0.33 0.81 -15.55
CA ILE A 357 0.10 2.22 -15.55
C ILE A 357 0.78 2.58 -16.87
N GLY A 358 1.56 1.67 -17.45
CA GLY A 358 2.22 1.84 -18.74
C GLY A 358 1.20 2.00 -19.88
N GLU A 359 0.08 1.27 -19.84
CA GLU A 359 -1.02 1.44 -20.80
C GLU A 359 -1.70 2.80 -20.65
N VAL A 360 -2.03 3.20 -19.42
CA VAL A 360 -2.64 4.52 -19.14
C VAL A 360 -1.73 5.64 -19.66
N ARG A 361 -0.43 5.54 -19.37
CA ARG A 361 0.58 6.50 -19.84
C ARG A 361 0.71 6.50 -21.36
N ALA A 362 0.66 5.34 -22.00
CA ALA A 362 0.70 5.23 -23.46
C ALA A 362 -0.54 5.88 -24.11
N ARG A 363 -1.74 5.66 -23.56
CA ARG A 363 -2.98 6.30 -24.03
C ARG A 363 -2.94 7.82 -23.81
N TYR A 364 -2.47 8.28 -22.65
CA TYR A 364 -2.34 9.73 -22.36
C TYR A 364 -1.35 10.41 -23.32
N ALA A 365 -0.27 9.73 -23.71
CA ALA A 365 0.70 10.24 -24.68
C ALA A 365 0.16 10.37 -26.12
N THR A 366 -1.01 9.75 -26.44
CA THR A 366 -1.66 9.92 -27.75
C THR A 366 -2.53 11.16 -27.84
N LEU A 367 -2.91 11.74 -26.69
CA LEU A 367 -3.66 12.99 -26.64
C LEU A 367 -2.82 14.14 -27.17
N ASP A 368 -3.46 15.09 -27.86
CA ASP A 368 -2.78 16.30 -28.28
C ASP A 368 -2.50 17.24 -27.09
N THR A 369 -1.73 18.31 -27.34
CA THR A 369 -1.34 19.24 -26.27
C THR A 369 -2.54 19.96 -25.65
N ASP A 370 -3.59 20.26 -26.42
CA ASP A 370 -4.77 20.97 -25.91
C ASP A 370 -5.64 20.03 -25.06
N GLU A 371 -5.76 18.76 -25.45
CA GLU A 371 -6.44 17.72 -24.68
C GLU A 371 -5.73 17.44 -23.35
N GLN A 372 -4.41 17.26 -23.38
CA GLN A 372 -3.60 17.07 -22.16
C GLN A 372 -3.73 18.26 -21.22
N ASP A 373 -3.71 19.47 -21.78
CA ASP A 373 -3.86 20.74 -21.07
C ASP A 373 -5.24 20.90 -20.44
N ALA A 374 -6.29 20.45 -21.12
CA ALA A 374 -7.65 20.46 -20.60
C ALA A 374 -7.85 19.44 -19.46
N VAL A 375 -7.33 18.22 -19.60
CA VAL A 375 -7.32 17.21 -18.51
C VAL A 375 -6.57 17.75 -17.30
N ALA A 376 -5.42 18.37 -17.52
CA ALA A 376 -4.61 18.97 -16.46
C ALA A 376 -5.39 20.04 -15.67
N ARG A 377 -6.10 20.95 -16.35
CA ARG A 377 -6.94 21.97 -15.70
C ARG A 377 -8.07 21.35 -14.90
N LEU A 378 -8.72 20.30 -15.40
CA LEU A 378 -9.79 19.62 -14.69
C LEU A 378 -9.27 19.00 -13.38
N LEU A 379 -8.14 18.28 -13.43
CA LEU A 379 -7.56 17.67 -12.21
C LEU A 379 -7.18 18.72 -11.18
N ILE A 380 -6.53 19.82 -11.61
CA ILE A 380 -6.19 20.94 -10.74
C ILE A 380 -7.46 21.56 -10.12
N ALA A 381 -8.48 21.86 -10.93
CA ALA A 381 -9.74 22.42 -10.44
C ALA A 381 -10.49 21.48 -9.48
N THR A 382 -10.33 20.16 -9.64
CA THR A 382 -10.93 19.15 -8.75
C THR A 382 -10.25 19.11 -7.37
N THR A 383 -9.03 19.63 -7.25
CA THR A 383 -8.28 19.62 -5.99
C THR A 383 -8.21 20.98 -5.32
N SER A 384 -8.64 22.05 -6.01
CA SER A 384 -8.60 23.41 -5.48
C SER A 384 -9.79 23.75 -4.58
N ILE A 385 -9.55 24.51 -3.52
CA ILE A 385 -10.57 25.09 -2.63
C ILE A 385 -10.61 26.60 -2.86
N GLU A 386 -11.74 27.18 -3.25
CA GLU A 386 -11.85 28.63 -3.55
C GLU A 386 -10.74 29.13 -4.51
N ALA A 387 -10.41 28.30 -5.51
CA ALA A 387 -9.30 28.52 -6.46
C ALA A 387 -7.90 28.53 -5.83
N VAL A 388 -7.71 27.96 -4.65
CA VAL A 388 -6.41 27.77 -4.00
C VAL A 388 -6.03 26.29 -4.02
N VAL A 389 -4.79 25.99 -4.41
CA VAL A 389 -4.19 24.65 -4.29
C VAL A 389 -3.22 24.67 -3.12
N GLU A 390 -3.58 23.98 -2.04
CA GLU A 390 -2.73 23.84 -0.86
C GLU A 390 -1.66 22.75 -1.08
N PRO A 391 -0.61 22.68 -0.26
CA PRO A 391 0.50 21.74 -0.45
C PRO A 391 0.04 20.28 -0.39
N GLU A 392 -0.92 19.99 0.49
CA GLU A 392 -1.56 18.68 0.59
C GLU A 392 -2.31 18.30 -0.70
N HIS A 393 -3.02 19.24 -1.33
CA HIS A 393 -3.71 19.01 -2.61
C HIS A 393 -2.72 18.87 -3.77
N ALA A 394 -1.60 19.58 -3.72
CA ALA A 394 -0.52 19.45 -4.68
C ALA A 394 0.14 18.07 -4.65
N GLN A 395 0.23 17.43 -3.48
CA GLN A 395 0.73 16.04 -3.36
C GLN A 395 -0.20 15.04 -4.03
N LEU A 396 -1.52 15.22 -3.90
CA LEU A 396 -2.52 14.40 -4.59
C LEU A 396 -2.42 14.53 -6.10
N LEU A 397 -2.24 15.77 -6.57
CA LEU A 397 -1.97 16.02 -7.98
C LEU A 397 -0.66 15.35 -8.42
N ALA A 398 0.43 15.49 -7.67
CA ALA A 398 1.71 14.88 -8.02
C ALA A 398 1.57 13.36 -8.24
N ALA A 399 0.89 12.66 -7.33
CA ALA A 399 0.61 11.22 -7.48
C ALA A 399 -0.16 10.90 -8.77
N ALA A 400 -1.17 11.69 -9.11
CA ALA A 400 -1.93 11.49 -10.35
C ALA A 400 -1.08 11.74 -11.61
N TYR A 401 -0.20 12.75 -11.60
CA TYR A 401 0.68 13.07 -12.73
C TYR A 401 1.84 12.08 -12.89
N ASP A 402 2.26 11.42 -11.82
CA ASP A 402 3.22 10.33 -11.89
C ASP A 402 2.66 9.15 -12.70
N VAL A 403 1.35 8.86 -12.55
CA VAL A 403 0.66 7.85 -13.37
C VAL A 403 0.60 8.29 -14.83
N LEU A 404 0.12 9.51 -15.09
CA LEU A 404 -0.03 10.04 -16.45
C LEU A 404 1.30 10.18 -17.21
N GLY A 405 2.42 10.35 -16.49
CA GLY A 405 3.77 10.40 -17.07
C GLY A 405 4.46 11.76 -17.25
N PRO A 406 3.81 12.95 -17.19
CA PRO A 406 4.51 14.23 -17.25
C PRO A 406 5.44 14.50 -16.06
N GLY A 407 5.24 13.80 -14.93
CA GLY A 407 6.02 13.94 -13.70
C GLY A 407 5.87 15.29 -12.98
N GLU A 408 6.40 15.38 -11.77
CA GLU A 408 6.28 16.55 -10.87
C GLU A 408 6.76 17.86 -11.52
N GLY A 409 7.82 17.82 -12.33
CA GLY A 409 8.35 19.00 -13.02
C GLY A 409 7.39 19.61 -14.05
N TYR A 410 6.48 18.82 -14.64
CA TYR A 410 5.42 19.35 -15.50
C TYR A 410 4.33 20.03 -14.67
N LEU A 411 3.89 19.38 -13.57
CA LEU A 411 2.89 19.95 -12.66
C LEU A 411 3.34 21.30 -12.10
N CYS A 412 4.59 21.44 -11.63
CA CYS A 412 5.11 22.71 -11.14
C CYS A 412 5.11 23.80 -12.21
N ARG A 413 5.54 23.50 -13.45
CA ARG A 413 5.47 24.47 -14.56
C ARG A 413 4.04 24.87 -14.86
N ARG A 414 3.11 23.92 -14.74
CA ARG A 414 1.70 24.13 -15.05
C ARG A 414 1.00 24.98 -14.00
N LEU A 415 1.18 24.67 -12.72
CA LEU A 415 0.66 25.47 -11.60
C LEU A 415 1.14 26.91 -11.73
N ARG A 416 2.43 27.14 -11.98
CA ARG A 416 2.98 28.48 -12.24
C ARG A 416 2.38 29.21 -13.45
N ALA A 417 1.98 28.47 -14.49
CA ALA A 417 1.36 29.05 -15.67
C ALA A 417 -0.11 29.47 -15.42
N LEU A 418 -0.78 28.83 -14.45
CA LEU A 418 -2.15 29.12 -14.05
C LEU A 418 -2.24 30.02 -12.79
N GLU A 419 -1.10 30.24 -12.14
CA GLU A 419 -0.96 31.02 -10.92
C GLU A 419 -1.24 32.50 -11.19
N VAL A 420 -2.22 33.05 -10.47
CA VAL A 420 -2.54 34.47 -10.44
C VAL A 420 -1.80 35.15 -9.28
N ALA A 421 -1.55 34.42 -8.18
CA ALA A 421 -0.73 34.86 -7.06
C ALA A 421 -0.16 33.67 -6.26
N ALA A 422 1.04 33.87 -5.70
CA ALA A 422 1.59 32.99 -4.68
C ALA A 422 1.11 33.45 -3.30
N VAL A 423 0.63 32.54 -2.46
CA VAL A 423 0.54 32.82 -1.02
C VAL A 423 1.90 32.54 -0.40
N VAL A 424 2.51 33.57 0.17
CA VAL A 424 3.76 33.45 0.94
C VAL A 424 3.41 33.65 2.40
N ASP A 425 3.65 32.63 3.21
CA ASP A 425 3.52 32.73 4.66
C ASP A 425 4.59 33.67 5.22
N ALA A 426 4.16 34.72 5.93
CA ALA A 426 5.04 35.76 6.45
C ALA A 426 5.88 35.28 7.65
N ASP A 427 5.52 34.13 8.25
CA ASP A 427 6.17 33.59 9.46
C ASP A 427 7.14 32.41 9.19
N SER A 428 7.32 32.00 7.92
CA SER A 428 8.26 30.93 7.55
C SER A 428 9.66 31.47 7.18
N GLU A 429 10.70 31.08 7.93
CA GLU A 429 12.11 31.35 7.60
C GLU A 429 12.59 30.66 6.30
N ARG A 430 11.73 29.83 5.67
CA ARG A 430 11.94 29.27 4.32
C ARG A 430 10.91 29.82 3.36
N ALA A 431 11.37 30.47 2.29
CA ALA A 431 10.56 30.91 1.16
C ALA A 431 10.12 29.73 0.27
N ASP A 432 9.43 28.75 0.85
CA ASP A 432 8.68 27.75 0.08
C ASP A 432 7.25 28.28 -0.08
N ALA A 433 6.75 28.33 -1.32
CA ALA A 433 5.39 28.80 -1.61
C ALA A 433 4.38 27.86 -0.91
N THR A 434 3.53 28.42 -0.04
CA THR A 434 2.65 27.63 0.82
C THR A 434 1.29 27.34 0.20
N ALA A 435 0.86 28.07 -0.84
CA ALA A 435 -0.31 27.71 -1.66
C ALA A 435 -0.28 28.45 -3.01
N THR A 436 -0.89 27.86 -4.04
CA THR A 436 -1.02 28.45 -5.38
C THR A 436 -2.43 28.99 -5.57
N VAL A 437 -2.58 30.31 -5.80
CA VAL A 437 -3.88 30.93 -6.12
C VAL A 437 -4.09 30.92 -7.62
N LEU A 438 -5.22 30.37 -8.05
CA LEU A 438 -5.66 30.23 -9.43
C LEU A 438 -6.73 31.27 -9.76
N ASP A 439 -7.00 31.44 -11.06
CA ASP A 439 -8.14 32.22 -11.53
C ASP A 439 -9.45 31.47 -11.23
N GLU A 440 -10.31 32.08 -10.40
CA GLU A 440 -11.60 31.51 -9.98
C GLU A 440 -12.55 31.25 -11.16
N ALA A 441 -12.55 32.13 -12.17
CA ALA A 441 -13.37 31.96 -13.36
C ALA A 441 -12.87 30.79 -14.20
N MET A 442 -11.55 30.56 -14.25
CA MET A 442 -10.93 29.40 -14.90
C MET A 442 -11.29 28.10 -14.19
N VAL A 443 -11.17 28.05 -12.86
CA VAL A 443 -11.54 26.87 -12.05
C VAL A 443 -13.02 26.53 -12.24
N ALA A 444 -13.89 27.54 -12.13
CA ALA A 444 -15.32 27.35 -12.31
C ALA A 444 -15.67 26.93 -13.76
N ALA A 445 -14.95 27.42 -14.77
CA ALA A 445 -15.14 26.98 -16.16
C ALA A 445 -14.68 25.53 -16.36
N ALA A 446 -13.53 25.15 -15.81
CA ALA A 446 -13.00 23.79 -15.92
C ALA A 446 -13.95 22.74 -15.32
N LEU A 447 -14.61 23.04 -14.20
CA LEU A 447 -15.60 22.15 -13.59
C LEU A 447 -16.95 22.14 -14.34
N ARG A 448 -17.39 23.29 -14.90
CA ARG A 448 -18.65 23.38 -15.67
C ARG A 448 -18.56 22.65 -17.01
N ASP A 449 -17.46 22.84 -17.72
CA ASP A 449 -17.26 22.34 -19.08
C ASP A 449 -16.49 21.01 -19.12
N ALA A 450 -16.44 20.29 -17.98
CA ALA A 450 -15.62 19.10 -17.75
C ALA A 450 -15.99 17.87 -18.60
N ALA A 451 -17.15 17.84 -19.25
CA ALA A 451 -17.68 16.62 -19.87
C ALA A 451 -16.76 15.99 -20.93
N PRO A 452 -16.12 16.75 -21.84
CA PRO A 452 -15.15 16.20 -22.79
C PRO A 452 -13.91 15.63 -22.08
N GLN A 453 -13.37 16.32 -21.09
CA GLN A 453 -12.17 15.91 -20.36
C GLN A 453 -12.43 14.68 -19.48
N LEU A 454 -13.64 14.57 -18.91
CA LEU A 454 -14.10 13.39 -18.21
C LEU A 454 -14.24 12.19 -19.15
N THR A 455 -14.64 12.42 -20.40
CA THR A 455 -14.71 11.34 -21.41
C THR A 455 -13.31 10.85 -21.76
N LEU A 456 -12.36 11.77 -21.98
CA LEU A 456 -10.95 11.43 -22.16
C LEU A 456 -10.42 10.63 -20.97
N LEU A 457 -10.64 11.10 -19.73
CA LEU A 457 -10.21 10.39 -18.52
C LEU A 457 -10.82 9.00 -18.39
N GLU A 458 -12.11 8.81 -18.73
CA GLU A 458 -12.71 7.47 -18.74
C GLU A 458 -12.09 6.56 -19.80
N ASP A 459 -11.81 7.05 -21.02
CA ASP A 459 -11.14 6.27 -22.06
C ASP A 459 -9.70 5.88 -21.66
N LEU A 460 -9.00 6.77 -20.97
CA LEU A 460 -7.67 6.52 -20.41
C LEU A 460 -7.71 5.44 -19.31
N LEU A 461 -8.70 5.50 -18.43
CA LEU A 461 -8.82 4.67 -17.23
C LEU A 461 -9.65 3.40 -17.44
N THR A 462 -10.14 3.16 -18.66
CA THR A 462 -10.86 1.92 -18.98
C THR A 462 -9.87 0.74 -18.92
N PRO A 463 -10.25 -0.41 -18.33
CA PRO A 463 -9.43 -1.63 -18.29
C PRO A 463 -8.88 -2.06 -19.65
#